data_AF-A0A1B1Y937-F1
#
_entry.id   AF-A0A1B1Y937-F1
#
_cell.length_a   1.000
_cell.length_b   1.000
_cell.length_c   1.000
_cell.angle_alpha   90.00
_cell.angle_beta   90.00
_cell.angle_gamma   90.00
#
_symmetry.space_group_name_H-M   'P 1'
#
loop_
_entity.id
_entity.type
_entity.pdbx_description
1 polymer ?
#
loop_
_entity_poly.entity_id
_entity_poly.type
_entity_poly.pdbx_seq_one_letter_code
_entity_poly.pdbx_strand_id
1 'polypeptide(L)'
;MAQKIINNPDCVANNISGSVTKIELTDKETILHLHIRGNLGGWIAIPKETYIENSGDGEKRLYITKTEGITLTGRNYFTNSDEKRFKLYFPPLPKEIKQINYGESNVGGNWFIYKLDLTKDGKNFITKNNKPFVIGNPMPDKITITKTNNKNLDIKTLNTSDLPKDFFGNWYDKYGTLLMITTPDYIVSDNRIKYYLNIEKIGTHKYKILTTSNAIEILSLDDETITIRTNRLLSLHKKKNKQKVPDFIKGKWTHWDGVKEITITDDYFYNNDKDYHGAYRETIKNKIDWIASSDNKEIFWFVLYHQGDYNIYFIKKINDEYVLQPRGFADAKYIKN
;
A
#
# COMPACT_ATOMS: atom_id res chain seq x y z
N MET A 1 -14.29 20.18 30.66
CA MET A 1 -14.19 19.00 29.77
C MET A 1 -13.09 19.27 28.78
N ALA A 2 -12.01 18.48 28.79
CA ALA A 2 -10.90 18.63 27.86
C ALA A 2 -11.15 17.69 26.67
N GLN A 3 -11.71 18.23 25.60
CA GLN A 3 -11.82 17.52 24.32
C GLN A 3 -10.54 17.76 23.55
N LYS A 4 -9.78 16.70 23.26
CA LYS A 4 -8.65 16.79 22.32
C LYS A 4 -9.16 16.39 20.95
N ILE A 5 -9.03 17.31 19.99
CA ILE A 5 -9.39 17.09 18.59
C ILE A 5 -8.11 16.94 17.80
N ILE A 6 -8.11 15.99 16.88
CA ILE A 6 -6.99 15.72 15.98
C ILE A 6 -7.55 15.64 14.57
N ASN A 7 -7.14 16.57 13.72
CA ASN A 7 -7.58 16.61 12.32
C ASN A 7 -6.60 15.83 11.44
N ASN A 8 -7.16 15.03 10.53
CA ASN A 8 -6.44 14.25 9.53
C ASN A 8 -5.21 13.51 10.10
N PRO A 9 -5.35 12.72 11.17
CA PRO A 9 -4.24 12.06 11.86
C PRO A 9 -3.35 11.25 10.91
N ASP A 10 -2.03 11.31 11.15
CA ASP A 10 -1.07 10.45 10.46
C ASP A 10 -1.15 9.01 10.98
N CYS A 11 -0.80 8.03 10.15
CA CYS A 11 -0.65 6.62 10.55
C CYS A 11 0.52 5.98 9.81
N VAL A 12 1.10 4.92 10.38
CA VAL A 12 2.23 4.21 9.76
C VAL A 12 1.75 3.38 8.57
N ALA A 13 0.69 2.61 8.76
CA ALA A 13 0.11 1.78 7.70
C ALA A 13 -1.41 1.70 7.85
N ASN A 14 -2.13 1.53 6.73
CA ASN A 14 -3.52 1.08 6.72
C ASN A 14 -3.87 0.51 5.35
N ASN A 15 -4.89 -0.33 5.31
CA ASN A 15 -5.41 -0.96 4.10
C ASN A 15 -6.88 -0.59 3.81
N ILE A 16 -7.42 0.43 4.48
CA ILE A 16 -8.77 0.95 4.21
C ILE A 16 -8.79 1.74 2.90
N SER A 17 -9.89 1.70 2.17
CA SER A 17 -10.08 2.47 0.93
C SER A 17 -10.43 3.93 1.19
N GLY A 18 -9.73 4.57 2.13
CA GLY A 18 -10.07 5.91 2.61
C GLY A 18 -9.11 6.42 3.67
N SER A 19 -9.61 7.26 4.57
CA SER A 19 -8.83 7.82 5.68
C SER A 19 -9.68 8.08 6.92
N VAL A 20 -9.01 8.18 8.07
CA VAL A 20 -9.55 8.85 9.26
C VAL A 20 -9.33 10.34 9.08
N THR A 21 -10.40 11.12 9.01
CA THR A 21 -10.36 12.56 8.77
C THR A 21 -10.31 13.37 10.06
N LYS A 22 -10.75 12.79 11.18
CA LYS A 22 -10.73 13.42 12.49
C LYS A 22 -10.80 12.38 13.60
N ILE A 23 -10.14 12.67 14.73
CA ILE A 23 -10.28 11.95 15.99
C ILE A 23 -10.76 12.94 17.04
N GLU A 24 -11.73 12.51 17.84
CA GLU A 24 -12.13 13.21 19.05
C GLU A 24 -11.85 12.31 20.25
N LEU A 25 -11.02 12.80 21.17
CA LEU A 25 -10.74 12.15 22.44
C LEU A 25 -11.47 12.93 23.52
N THR A 26 -12.38 12.25 24.21
CA THR A 26 -13.18 12.81 25.30
C THR A 26 -13.02 11.95 26.55
N ASP A 27 -13.49 12.45 27.69
CA ASP A 27 -13.50 11.68 28.94
C ASP A 27 -14.44 10.45 28.88
N LYS A 28 -15.32 10.36 27.87
CA LYS A 28 -16.33 9.29 27.74
C LYS A 28 -16.11 8.36 26.55
N GLU A 29 -15.53 8.86 25.48
CA GLU A 29 -15.48 8.19 24.18
C GLU A 29 -14.25 8.59 23.38
N THR A 30 -13.78 7.65 22.56
CA THR A 30 -12.86 7.88 21.45
C THR A 30 -13.66 7.78 20.15
N ILE A 31 -13.66 8.83 19.33
CA ILE A 31 -14.49 8.92 18.12
C ILE A 31 -13.59 9.05 16.90
N LEU A 32 -13.67 8.10 15.98
CA LEU A 32 -13.00 8.16 14.67
C LEU A 32 -14.00 8.61 13.60
N HIS A 33 -13.65 9.67 12.87
CA HIS A 33 -14.40 10.11 11.69
C HIS A 33 -13.71 9.55 10.46
N LEU A 34 -14.43 8.78 9.66
CA LEU A 34 -13.89 8.12 8.47
C LEU A 34 -14.49 8.71 7.20
N HIS A 35 -13.66 8.78 6.16
CA HIS A 35 -14.05 9.03 4.79
C HIS A 35 -13.56 7.87 3.94
N ILE A 36 -14.48 7.04 3.45
CA ILE A 36 -14.20 5.85 2.66
C ILE A 36 -14.65 6.05 1.23
N ARG A 37 -13.86 5.57 0.28
CA ARG A 37 -14.19 5.47 -1.14
C ARG A 37 -14.48 4.03 -1.52
N GLY A 38 -15.42 3.84 -2.44
CA GLY A 38 -15.81 2.53 -2.95
C GLY A 38 -16.53 2.67 -4.29
N ASN A 39 -16.61 1.59 -5.05
CA ASN A 39 -17.30 1.62 -6.34
C ASN A 39 -18.82 1.74 -6.13
N LEU A 40 -19.50 2.41 -7.08
CA LEU A 40 -20.96 2.48 -7.11
C LEU A 40 -21.56 1.06 -7.11
N GLY A 41 -22.56 0.82 -6.27
CA GLY A 41 -23.17 -0.50 -6.07
C GLY A 41 -22.35 -1.45 -5.17
N GLY A 42 -21.12 -1.10 -4.81
CA GLY A 42 -20.35 -1.79 -3.78
C GLY A 42 -20.92 -1.58 -2.38
N TRP A 43 -20.34 -2.27 -1.39
CA TRP A 43 -20.73 -2.14 0.01
C TRP A 43 -19.52 -2.26 0.94
N ILE A 44 -19.66 -1.69 2.14
CA ILE A 44 -18.77 -1.92 3.29
C ILE A 44 -19.58 -2.48 4.46
N ALA A 45 -18.94 -3.20 5.36
CA ALA A 45 -19.52 -3.61 6.62
C ALA A 45 -18.58 -3.21 7.75
N ILE A 46 -19.14 -2.72 8.86
CA ILE A 46 -18.39 -2.52 10.10
C ILE A 46 -18.88 -3.57 11.11
N PRO A 47 -18.08 -4.59 11.41
CA PRO A 47 -18.43 -5.65 12.36
C PRO A 47 -18.48 -5.11 13.79
N LYS A 48 -19.22 -5.79 14.68
CA LYS A 48 -19.23 -5.43 16.12
C LYS A 48 -17.89 -5.75 16.79
N GLU A 49 -17.10 -6.62 16.17
CA GLU A 49 -15.74 -7.00 16.57
C GLU A 49 -14.68 -6.01 16.06
N THR A 50 -15.09 -4.87 15.49
CA THR A 50 -14.19 -3.73 15.24
C THR A 50 -13.66 -3.19 16.57
N TYR A 51 -12.36 -2.95 16.65
CA TYR A 51 -11.70 -2.51 17.86
C TYR A 51 -10.66 -1.42 17.60
N ILE A 52 -10.32 -0.72 18.68
CA ILE A 52 -9.06 -0.01 18.83
C ILE A 52 -8.26 -0.61 19.98
N GLU A 53 -6.95 -0.57 19.87
CA GLU A 53 -6.02 -0.98 20.93
C GLU A 53 -4.81 -0.05 20.92
N ASN A 54 -4.09 0.07 22.04
CA ASN A 54 -2.80 0.73 22.01
C ASN A 54 -1.88 -0.02 21.03
N SER A 55 -1.00 0.72 20.36
CA SER A 55 -0.07 0.14 19.39
C SER A 55 1.11 -0.64 19.98
N GLY A 56 1.19 -0.78 21.32
CA GLY A 56 2.14 -1.64 22.03
C GLY A 56 1.65 -3.09 22.15
N ASP A 57 2.55 -4.03 22.38
CA ASP A 57 2.21 -5.47 22.41
C ASP A 57 1.35 -5.85 23.62
N GLY A 58 0.33 -6.69 23.39
CA GLY A 58 -0.43 -7.36 24.44
C GLY A 58 -1.53 -6.55 25.13
N GLU A 59 -1.94 -5.42 24.55
CA GLU A 59 -2.91 -4.52 25.19
C GLU A 59 -4.39 -4.86 24.94
N LYS A 60 -5.24 -4.39 25.85
CA LYS A 60 -6.67 -4.65 25.86
C LYS A 60 -7.36 -3.98 24.66
N ARG A 61 -8.09 -4.78 23.88
CA ARG A 61 -8.98 -4.29 22.82
C ARG A 61 -10.18 -3.57 23.40
N LEU A 62 -10.44 -2.38 22.86
CA LEU A 62 -11.64 -1.59 23.11
C LEU A 62 -12.53 -1.71 21.87
N TYR A 63 -13.62 -2.47 22.00
CA TYR A 63 -14.54 -2.72 20.89
C TYR A 63 -15.47 -1.55 20.63
N ILE A 64 -15.90 -1.44 19.37
CA ILE A 64 -16.83 -0.43 18.92
C ILE A 64 -18.14 -0.49 19.73
N THR A 65 -18.65 0.67 20.13
CA THR A 65 -19.90 0.80 20.88
C THR A 65 -21.06 1.28 20.00
N LYS A 66 -20.77 2.10 18.99
CA LYS A 66 -21.78 2.72 18.12
C LYS A 66 -21.18 3.19 16.80
N THR A 67 -22.05 3.34 15.80
CA THR A 67 -21.77 4.06 14.53
C THR A 67 -22.71 5.25 14.34
N GLU A 68 -22.28 6.24 13.57
CA GLU A 68 -23.13 7.31 13.05
C GLU A 68 -22.92 7.48 11.54
N GLY A 69 -23.99 7.60 10.75
CA GLY A 69 -23.94 7.71 9.28
C GLY A 69 -23.90 6.37 8.53
N ILE A 70 -23.76 5.25 9.25
CA ILE A 70 -23.87 3.88 8.75
C ILE A 70 -24.51 2.97 9.78
N THR A 71 -24.97 1.80 9.33
CA THR A 71 -25.45 0.71 10.20
C THR A 71 -24.29 -0.15 10.70
N LEU A 72 -24.29 -0.44 12.00
CA LEU A 72 -23.38 -1.42 12.61
C LEU A 72 -23.83 -2.85 12.25
N THR A 73 -22.90 -3.76 11.96
CA THR A 73 -23.15 -5.17 11.56
C THR A 73 -23.94 -5.38 10.25
N GLY A 74 -24.21 -4.33 9.49
CA GLY A 74 -24.94 -4.38 8.22
C GLY A 74 -24.09 -4.02 6.99
N ARG A 75 -24.60 -4.35 5.80
CA ARG A 75 -24.03 -3.88 4.53
C ARG A 75 -24.44 -2.43 4.29
N ASN A 76 -23.46 -1.57 4.12
CA ASN A 76 -23.63 -0.16 3.84
C ASN A 76 -23.26 0.11 2.38
N TYR A 77 -24.27 0.18 1.51
CA TYR A 77 -24.10 0.30 0.06
C TYR A 77 -23.73 1.73 -0.38
N PHE A 78 -22.90 1.83 -1.42
CA PHE A 78 -22.59 3.07 -2.14
C PHE A 78 -23.65 3.30 -3.22
N THR A 79 -24.77 3.95 -2.87
CA THR A 79 -25.94 4.08 -3.76
C THR A 79 -25.89 5.27 -4.69
N ASN A 80 -25.35 6.42 -4.24
CA ASN A 80 -25.42 7.70 -4.97
C ASN A 80 -24.04 8.34 -5.21
N SER A 81 -23.01 7.88 -4.49
CA SER A 81 -21.63 8.38 -4.56
C SER A 81 -20.66 7.23 -4.37
N ASP A 82 -19.47 7.36 -4.94
CA ASP A 82 -18.31 6.51 -4.70
C ASP A 82 -17.63 6.80 -3.35
N GLU A 83 -18.29 7.55 -2.47
CA GLU A 83 -17.77 7.96 -1.16
C GLU A 83 -18.81 7.80 -0.03
N LYS A 84 -18.36 7.52 1.19
CA LYS A 84 -19.12 7.53 2.44
C LYS A 84 -18.35 8.23 3.55
N ARG A 85 -19.05 9.00 4.37
CA ARG A 85 -18.53 9.63 5.59
C ARG A 85 -19.34 9.15 6.79
N PHE A 86 -18.66 8.68 7.83
CA PHE A 86 -19.30 8.13 9.01
C PHE A 86 -18.39 8.20 10.23
N LYS A 87 -18.95 7.93 11.41
CA LYS A 87 -18.22 7.92 12.68
C LYS A 87 -18.30 6.56 13.35
N LEU A 88 -17.21 6.18 14.00
CA LEU A 88 -17.09 4.99 14.83
C LEU A 88 -16.77 5.43 16.26
N TYR A 89 -17.52 4.90 17.22
CA TYR A 89 -17.41 5.26 18.64
C TYR A 89 -16.82 4.08 19.41
N PHE A 90 -15.85 4.38 20.26
CA PHE A 90 -15.17 3.43 21.12
C PHE A 90 -15.15 3.94 22.57
N PRO A 91 -14.90 3.06 23.56
CA PRO A 91 -14.59 3.47 24.92
C PRO A 91 -13.45 4.51 24.98
N PRO A 92 -13.36 5.29 26.07
CA PRO A 92 -12.33 6.30 26.21
C PRO A 92 -10.95 5.62 26.33
N LEU A 93 -9.95 6.22 25.68
CA LEU A 93 -8.56 5.79 25.81
C LEU A 93 -7.91 6.42 27.05
N PRO A 94 -6.96 5.73 27.71
CA PRO A 94 -6.10 6.36 28.70
C PRO A 94 -5.33 7.56 28.11
N LYS A 95 -5.10 8.60 28.92
CA LYS A 95 -4.58 9.91 28.45
C LYS A 95 -3.14 9.84 27.94
N GLU A 96 -2.40 8.84 28.38
CA GLU A 96 -1.01 8.57 28.05
C GLU A 96 -0.83 7.89 26.68
N ILE A 97 -1.92 7.37 26.09
CA ILE A 97 -1.86 6.68 24.79
C ILE A 97 -1.59 7.68 23.68
N LYS A 98 -0.47 7.48 22.99
CA LYS A 98 -0.03 8.34 21.88
C LYS A 98 -0.39 7.79 20.52
N GLN A 99 -0.59 6.47 20.41
CA GLN A 99 -0.81 5.79 19.13
C GLN A 99 -1.71 4.58 19.34
N ILE A 100 -2.62 4.34 18.39
CA ILE A 100 -3.52 3.19 18.43
C ILE A 100 -3.48 2.39 17.13
N ASN A 101 -3.81 1.11 17.23
CA ASN A 101 -4.22 0.31 16.10
C ASN A 101 -5.75 0.28 16.01
N TYR A 102 -6.28 0.19 14.80
CA TYR A 102 -7.67 -0.15 14.49
C TYR A 102 -7.65 -1.50 13.79
N GLY A 103 -8.60 -2.37 14.12
CA GLY A 103 -8.74 -3.66 13.45
C GLY A 103 -10.14 -4.25 13.55
N GLU A 104 -10.32 -5.38 12.87
CA GLU A 104 -11.56 -6.16 12.86
C GLU A 104 -11.23 -7.60 13.29
N SER A 105 -11.86 -8.07 14.38
CA SER A 105 -11.60 -9.42 14.92
C SER A 105 -12.62 -10.49 14.47
N ASN A 106 -13.55 -10.17 13.57
CA ASN A 106 -14.49 -11.15 13.02
C ASN A 106 -13.83 -12.01 11.92
N VAL A 107 -14.43 -13.15 11.63
CA VAL A 107 -14.06 -13.99 10.49
C VAL A 107 -14.21 -13.16 9.20
N GLY A 108 -13.11 -13.06 8.43
CA GLY A 108 -13.06 -12.26 7.20
C GLY A 108 -12.86 -10.75 7.40
N GLY A 109 -12.63 -10.28 8.63
CA GLY A 109 -12.26 -8.90 8.90
C GLY A 109 -10.98 -8.51 8.16
N ASN A 110 -11.00 -7.36 7.50
CA ASN A 110 -9.92 -6.98 6.58
C ASN A 110 -9.52 -5.52 6.67
N TRP A 111 -10.12 -4.71 7.54
CA TRP A 111 -9.71 -3.32 7.73
C TRP A 111 -8.80 -3.16 8.94
N PHE A 112 -7.61 -2.64 8.69
CA PHE A 112 -6.59 -2.39 9.69
C PHE A 112 -5.95 -1.01 9.47
N ILE A 113 -5.72 -0.31 10.58
CA ILE A 113 -4.91 0.92 10.64
C ILE A 113 -3.89 0.69 11.75
N TYR A 114 -2.62 0.85 11.45
CA TYR A 114 -1.53 0.64 12.39
C TYR A 114 -0.90 1.96 12.80
N LYS A 115 -0.75 2.16 14.11
CA LYS A 115 -0.07 3.32 14.72
C LYS A 115 -0.66 4.66 14.26
N LEU A 116 -1.98 4.79 14.36
CA LEU A 116 -2.70 6.05 14.16
C LEU A 116 -2.32 7.04 15.28
N ASP A 117 -1.81 8.21 14.90
CA ASP A 117 -1.22 9.20 15.81
C ASP A 117 -2.33 9.98 16.55
N LEU A 118 -2.27 9.94 17.89
CA LEU A 118 -3.18 10.65 18.80
C LEU A 118 -2.58 11.94 19.38
N THR A 119 -1.40 12.35 18.93
CA THR A 119 -0.64 13.44 19.56
C THR A 119 -0.84 14.79 18.90
N LYS A 120 -1.02 14.82 17.58
CA LYS A 120 -1.01 16.02 16.75
C LYS A 120 -1.90 15.86 15.52
N ASP A 121 -2.43 16.97 15.01
CA ASP A 121 -3.03 17.02 13.68
C ASP A 121 -2.03 16.45 12.67
N GLY A 122 -2.51 15.59 11.77
CA GLY A 122 -1.68 15.24 10.63
C GLY A 122 -1.57 16.42 9.69
N LYS A 123 -0.63 16.34 8.75
CA LYS A 123 -0.18 17.53 7.99
C LYS A 123 -1.15 18.02 6.90
N ASN A 124 -2.48 17.92 7.10
CA ASN A 124 -3.56 18.45 6.24
C ASN A 124 -3.21 18.49 4.74
N PHE A 125 -3.47 17.40 4.02
CA PHE A 125 -3.23 17.34 2.58
C PHE A 125 -4.27 18.20 1.84
N ILE A 126 -3.84 19.26 1.15
CA ILE A 126 -4.73 20.02 0.24
C ILE A 126 -5.04 19.14 -0.97
N THR A 127 -6.17 18.43 -0.91
CA THR A 127 -6.74 17.65 -2.02
C THR A 127 -7.49 18.54 -3.01
N LYS A 128 -6.95 19.71 -3.42
CA LYS A 128 -7.71 20.59 -4.33
C LYS A 128 -7.77 20.11 -5.78
N ASN A 129 -6.96 19.15 -6.23
CA ASN A 129 -6.91 18.78 -7.65
C ASN A 129 -6.94 17.27 -7.95
N ASN A 130 -7.53 16.43 -7.10
CA ASN A 130 -7.78 15.03 -7.49
C ASN A 130 -9.15 14.91 -8.18
N LYS A 131 -9.23 15.27 -9.46
CA LYS A 131 -10.10 14.52 -10.35
C LYS A 131 -9.38 13.22 -10.69
N PRO A 132 -9.94 12.03 -10.44
CA PRO A 132 -9.39 10.80 -11.00
C PRO A 132 -9.40 10.93 -12.52
N PHE A 133 -8.24 10.79 -13.16
CA PHE A 133 -8.18 10.66 -14.61
C PHE A 133 -8.69 9.25 -14.94
N VAL A 134 -9.93 9.16 -15.42
CA VAL A 134 -10.53 7.92 -15.90
C VAL A 134 -9.90 7.63 -17.27
N ILE A 135 -8.95 6.69 -17.35
CA ILE A 135 -8.51 6.12 -18.63
C ILE A 135 -9.53 5.05 -19.00
N GLY A 136 -10.66 5.48 -19.55
CA GLY A 136 -11.52 4.61 -20.36
C GLY A 136 -11.04 4.70 -21.80
N ASN A 137 -10.06 3.87 -22.16
CA ASN A 137 -9.79 3.33 -23.51
C ASN A 137 -8.37 2.71 -23.56
N PRO A 138 -8.14 1.67 -24.38
CA PRO A 138 -6.87 0.96 -24.43
C PRO A 138 -5.72 1.89 -24.84
N MET A 139 -4.52 1.59 -24.35
CA MET A 139 -3.29 2.36 -24.58
C MET A 139 -3.15 2.77 -26.06
N PRO A 140 -2.99 4.07 -26.38
CA PRO A 140 -2.56 4.45 -27.71
C PRO A 140 -1.06 4.18 -27.85
N ASP A 141 -0.69 3.42 -28.88
CA ASP A 141 0.66 3.42 -29.41
C ASP A 141 1.02 4.86 -29.82
N LYS A 142 1.95 5.46 -29.07
CA LYS A 142 2.42 6.86 -29.16
C LYS A 142 1.45 7.93 -28.64
N ILE A 143 1.81 8.50 -27.49
CA ILE A 143 1.19 9.71 -26.95
C ILE A 143 1.78 10.93 -27.68
N THR A 144 0.97 11.58 -28.53
CA THR A 144 1.24 12.95 -29.01
C THR A 144 0.65 13.93 -27.98
N ILE A 145 1.50 14.70 -27.31
CA ILE A 145 1.10 15.69 -26.30
C ILE A 145 0.53 16.94 -26.99
N THR A 146 -0.78 17.20 -26.83
CA THR A 146 -1.38 18.49 -27.19
C THR A 146 -1.13 19.50 -26.06
N LYS A 147 -0.39 20.58 -26.39
CA LYS A 147 -0.16 21.73 -25.52
C LYS A 147 -1.48 22.49 -25.29
N THR A 148 -1.98 22.51 -24.07
CA THR A 148 -2.91 23.57 -23.62
C THR A 148 -2.10 24.67 -22.94
N ASN A 149 -2.21 25.87 -23.50
CA ASN A 149 -1.56 27.10 -23.04
C ASN A 149 -2.04 27.50 -21.63
N ASN A 150 -1.16 27.38 -20.63
CA ASN A 150 -1.22 28.20 -19.42
C ASN A 150 0.14 28.89 -19.24
N LYS A 151 0.10 30.22 -19.26
CA LYS A 151 1.28 31.09 -19.10
C LYS A 151 1.79 31.03 -17.65
N ASN A 152 3.13 31.00 -17.53
CA ASN A 152 3.97 31.33 -16.37
C ASN A 152 4.13 30.28 -15.27
N LEU A 153 4.74 29.15 -15.61
CA LEU A 153 5.88 28.57 -14.87
C LEU A 153 6.73 27.87 -15.94
N ASP A 154 8.05 28.06 -15.93
CA ASP A 154 8.98 27.25 -16.74
C ASP A 154 8.99 25.81 -16.20
N ILE A 155 7.89 25.08 -16.40
CA ILE A 155 7.75 23.68 -16.03
C ILE A 155 8.46 22.88 -17.11
N LYS A 156 9.77 22.70 -16.95
CA LYS A 156 10.49 21.68 -17.69
C LYS A 156 10.01 20.32 -17.15
N THR A 157 9.17 19.63 -17.92
CA THR A 157 8.89 18.21 -17.70
C THR A 157 10.21 17.46 -17.75
N LEU A 158 10.55 16.82 -16.63
CA LEU A 158 11.76 16.03 -16.47
C LEU A 158 11.53 14.59 -16.90
N ASN A 159 12.59 13.94 -17.36
CA ASN A 159 12.63 12.50 -17.57
C ASN A 159 13.10 11.79 -16.29
N THR A 160 12.90 10.48 -16.21
CA THR A 160 13.38 9.68 -15.06
C THR A 160 14.89 9.76 -14.91
N SER A 161 15.63 9.92 -16.01
CA SER A 161 17.08 10.18 -16.01
C SER A 161 17.51 11.47 -15.31
N ASP A 162 16.60 12.44 -15.15
CA ASP A 162 16.86 13.70 -14.46
C ASP A 162 16.63 13.63 -12.95
N LEU A 163 16.04 12.53 -12.46
CA LEU A 163 15.92 12.30 -11.02
C LEU A 163 17.29 11.97 -10.41
N PRO A 164 17.57 12.41 -9.17
CA PRO A 164 18.83 12.08 -8.51
C PRO A 164 19.00 10.56 -8.43
N LYS A 165 20.22 10.06 -8.68
CA LYS A 165 20.51 8.62 -8.58
C LYS A 165 20.12 8.05 -7.21
N ASP A 166 20.22 8.89 -6.17
CA ASP A 166 19.85 8.53 -4.81
C ASP A 166 18.35 8.29 -4.62
N PHE A 167 17.50 8.78 -5.52
CA PHE A 167 16.07 8.46 -5.51
C PHE A 167 15.81 6.97 -5.77
N PHE A 168 16.63 6.30 -6.59
CA PHE A 168 16.39 4.93 -7.02
C PHE A 168 16.90 3.91 -5.99
N GLY A 169 16.08 2.93 -5.64
CA GLY A 169 16.42 1.85 -4.73
C GLY A 169 15.25 1.31 -3.92
N ASN A 170 15.59 0.62 -2.82
CA ASN A 170 14.63 0.06 -1.87
C ASN A 170 14.48 0.98 -0.67
N TRP A 171 13.25 1.34 -0.35
CA TRP A 171 12.89 2.29 0.69
C TRP A 171 12.01 1.65 1.76
N TYR A 172 12.47 1.75 2.99
CA TYR A 172 11.90 1.06 4.15
C TYR A 172 11.41 2.07 5.18
N ASP A 173 10.36 1.72 5.91
CA ASP A 173 9.99 2.46 7.13
C ASP A 173 10.96 2.16 8.28
N LYS A 174 10.89 2.93 9.37
CA LYS A 174 11.73 2.74 10.57
C LYS A 174 11.69 1.34 11.21
N TYR A 175 10.78 0.47 10.80
CA TYR A 175 10.66 -0.91 11.29
C TYR A 175 11.27 -1.93 10.32
N GLY A 176 11.83 -1.48 9.20
CA GLY A 176 12.39 -2.36 8.18
C GLY A 176 11.34 -2.98 7.25
N THR A 177 10.14 -2.37 7.18
CA THR A 177 9.11 -2.77 6.23
C THR A 177 9.36 -2.09 4.89
N LEU A 178 9.50 -2.86 3.82
CA LEU A 178 9.63 -2.30 2.47
C LEU A 178 8.33 -1.60 2.08
N LEU A 179 8.39 -0.29 1.87
CA LEU A 179 7.23 0.50 1.46
C LEU A 179 7.31 0.95 -0.01
N MET A 180 8.52 1.06 -0.56
CA MET A 180 8.69 1.54 -1.91
C MET A 180 9.95 0.97 -2.60
N ILE A 181 9.81 0.60 -3.87
CA ILE A 181 10.94 0.36 -4.78
C ILE A 181 10.86 1.42 -5.88
N THR A 182 11.97 2.08 -6.19
CA THR A 182 12.05 3.06 -7.27
C THR A 182 13.12 2.64 -8.26
N THR A 183 12.75 2.48 -9.52
CA THR A 183 13.65 2.22 -10.64
C THR A 183 13.47 3.31 -11.70
N PRO A 184 14.37 3.43 -12.68
CA PRO A 184 14.16 4.34 -13.81
C PRO A 184 12.90 4.05 -14.64
N ASP A 185 12.38 2.82 -14.57
CA ASP A 185 11.27 2.36 -15.41
C ASP A 185 9.92 2.39 -14.65
N TYR A 186 9.95 2.13 -13.34
CA TYR A 186 8.73 2.03 -12.53
C TYR A 186 8.95 2.37 -11.05
N ILE A 187 7.83 2.53 -10.34
CA ILE A 187 7.76 2.63 -8.88
C ILE A 187 6.88 1.50 -8.38
N VAL A 188 7.35 0.71 -7.41
CA VAL A 188 6.49 -0.18 -6.62
C VAL A 188 6.15 0.50 -5.32
N SER A 189 4.86 0.68 -5.02
CA SER A 189 4.37 1.11 -3.71
C SER A 189 2.91 0.68 -3.54
N ASP A 190 2.45 0.51 -2.30
CA ASP A 190 1.10 -0.01 -2.00
C ASP A 190 0.82 -1.35 -2.70
N ASN A 191 1.84 -2.21 -2.80
CA ASN A 191 1.81 -3.48 -3.52
C ASN A 191 1.44 -3.33 -5.01
N ARG A 192 1.68 -2.17 -5.63
CA ARG A 192 1.35 -1.86 -7.03
C ARG A 192 2.60 -1.38 -7.77
N ILE A 193 2.80 -1.89 -8.99
CA ILE A 193 3.69 -1.25 -9.97
C ILE A 193 2.96 -0.04 -10.54
N LYS A 194 3.68 1.08 -10.62
CA LYS A 194 3.23 2.37 -11.10
C LYS A 194 4.27 2.88 -12.10
N TYR A 195 3.82 3.50 -13.18
CA TYR A 195 4.72 4.04 -14.20
C TYR A 195 4.75 5.56 -14.12
N TYR A 196 5.89 6.17 -14.41
CA TYR A 196 6.06 7.62 -14.44
C TYR A 196 5.26 8.23 -15.59
N LEU A 197 4.48 9.28 -15.30
CA LEU A 197 3.72 10.03 -16.31
C LEU A 197 4.27 11.45 -16.50
N ASN A 198 4.63 12.10 -15.39
CA ASN A 198 5.20 13.45 -15.40
C ASN A 198 6.09 13.64 -14.17
N ILE A 199 7.19 14.36 -14.34
CA ILE A 199 8.13 14.70 -13.26
C ILE A 199 8.38 16.21 -13.32
N GLU A 200 8.15 16.88 -12.20
CA GLU A 200 8.34 18.31 -12.04
C GLU A 200 9.34 18.55 -10.91
N LYS A 201 10.37 19.35 -11.15
CA LYS A 201 11.24 19.84 -10.07
C LYS A 201 10.62 21.09 -9.47
N ILE A 202 10.31 21.02 -8.18
CA ILE A 202 9.60 22.08 -7.44
C ILE A 202 10.52 22.79 -6.43
N GLY A 203 11.80 22.43 -6.39
CA GLY A 203 12.82 23.05 -5.55
C GLY A 203 14.13 22.27 -5.53
N THR A 204 15.05 22.69 -4.69
CA THR A 204 16.32 21.99 -4.45
C THR A 204 16.03 20.62 -3.81
N HIS A 205 16.35 19.53 -4.52
CA HIS A 205 16.05 18.15 -4.14
C HIS A 205 14.56 17.86 -3.86
N LYS A 206 13.65 18.67 -4.44
CA LYS A 206 12.21 18.49 -4.30
C LYS A 206 11.57 18.26 -5.67
N TYR A 207 10.75 17.23 -5.74
CA TYR A 207 10.14 16.78 -6.98
C TYR A 207 8.67 16.45 -6.76
N LYS A 208 7.87 16.61 -7.81
CA LYS A 208 6.51 16.08 -7.88
C LYS A 208 6.47 15.10 -9.04
N ILE A 209 6.10 13.87 -8.74
CA ILE A 209 6.05 12.76 -9.67
C ILE A 209 4.60 12.32 -9.79
N LEU A 210 4.02 12.48 -10.97
CA LEU A 210 2.75 11.88 -11.31
C LEU A 210 2.99 10.47 -11.86
N THR A 211 2.23 9.50 -11.38
CA THR A 211 2.27 8.12 -11.85
C THR A 211 0.91 7.68 -12.40
N THR A 212 0.87 6.49 -13.01
CA THR A 212 -0.38 5.85 -13.48
C THR A 212 -1.43 5.62 -12.40
N SER A 213 -1.07 5.68 -11.11
CA SER A 213 -2.03 5.45 -10.01
C SER A 213 -2.23 6.67 -9.10
N ASN A 214 -1.16 7.41 -8.79
CA ASN A 214 -1.21 8.54 -7.86
C ASN A 214 -0.03 9.49 -8.04
N ALA A 215 -0.06 10.62 -7.35
CA ALA A 215 1.08 11.54 -7.26
C ALA A 215 1.95 11.25 -6.02
N ILE A 216 3.25 11.50 -6.17
CA ILE A 216 4.28 11.40 -5.12
C ILE A 216 5.06 12.72 -5.12
N GLU A 217 5.13 13.40 -3.98
CA GLU A 217 5.98 14.56 -3.80
C GLU A 217 7.20 14.17 -2.96
N ILE A 218 8.40 14.37 -3.51
CA ILE A 218 9.66 14.28 -2.77
C ILE A 218 9.88 15.61 -2.08
N LEU A 219 9.84 15.61 -0.75
CA LEU A 219 9.99 16.81 0.09
C LEU A 219 11.43 17.00 0.58
N SER A 220 12.14 15.89 0.77
CA SER A 220 13.59 15.85 0.99
C SER A 220 14.12 14.53 0.46
N LEU A 221 15.35 14.55 -0.04
CA LEU A 221 16.07 13.38 -0.50
C LEU A 221 17.56 13.60 -0.25
N ASP A 222 18.17 12.65 0.44
CA ASP A 222 19.62 12.45 0.53
C ASP A 222 19.94 10.98 0.18
N ASP A 223 21.17 10.54 0.41
CA ASP A 223 21.63 9.22 -0.03
C ASP A 223 21.12 8.06 0.85
N GLU A 224 20.60 8.35 2.04
CA GLU A 224 20.09 7.37 3.00
C GLU A 224 18.61 7.55 3.33
N THR A 225 18.04 8.74 3.15
CA THR A 225 16.68 9.04 3.55
C THR A 225 15.91 9.78 2.47
N ILE A 226 14.62 9.47 2.40
CA ILE A 226 13.67 10.21 1.59
C ILE A 226 12.45 10.54 2.44
N THR A 227 12.04 11.80 2.41
CA THR A 227 10.72 12.18 2.89
C THR A 227 9.83 12.41 1.69
N ILE A 228 8.85 11.53 1.52
CA ILE A 228 7.85 11.62 0.46
C ILE A 228 6.48 11.93 1.04
N ARG A 229 5.65 12.52 0.20
CA ARG A 229 4.24 12.73 0.42
C ARG A 229 3.45 12.05 -0.70
N THR A 230 2.57 11.15 -0.32
CA THR A 230 1.57 10.52 -1.20
C THR A 230 0.18 10.90 -0.68
N ASN A 231 -0.67 9.92 -0.37
CA ASN A 231 -1.82 10.12 0.53
C ASN A 231 -1.42 10.21 2.01
N ARG A 232 -0.14 9.96 2.34
CA ARG A 232 0.45 10.06 3.68
C ARG A 232 1.83 10.70 3.60
N LEU A 233 2.34 11.20 4.72
CA LEU A 233 3.74 11.62 4.84
C LEU A 233 4.58 10.42 5.30
N LEU A 234 5.61 10.08 4.55
CA LEU A 234 6.51 8.97 4.86
C LEU A 234 7.94 9.47 4.90
N SER A 235 8.67 9.13 5.96
CA SER A 235 10.12 9.22 6.01
C SER A 235 10.67 7.81 5.95
N LEU A 236 11.35 7.50 4.85
CA LEU A 236 11.85 6.18 4.54
C LEU A 236 13.37 6.22 4.52
N HIS A 237 13.99 5.10 4.85
CA HIS A 237 15.42 4.92 4.74
C HIS A 237 15.76 3.94 3.63
N LYS A 238 16.89 4.19 2.98
CA LYS A 238 17.37 3.44 1.84
C LYS A 238 18.16 2.23 2.31
N LYS A 239 17.95 1.09 1.66
CA LYS A 239 18.99 0.06 1.59
C LYS A 239 19.51 -0.02 0.18
N LYS A 240 20.81 0.25 0.04
CA LYS A 240 21.51 0.20 -1.23
C LYS A 240 21.52 -1.28 -1.70
N ASN A 241 21.01 -1.50 -2.91
CA ASN A 241 21.10 -2.71 -3.75
C ASN A 241 19.86 -3.60 -3.89
N LYS A 242 19.66 -4.05 -5.14
CA LYS A 242 18.88 -5.23 -5.52
C LYS A 242 19.50 -6.44 -4.82
N GLN A 243 18.67 -7.21 -4.12
CA GLN A 243 19.15 -8.41 -3.44
C GLN A 243 19.37 -9.54 -4.46
N LYS A 244 20.17 -10.55 -4.11
CA LYS A 244 20.14 -11.84 -4.83
C LYS A 244 18.99 -12.68 -4.26
N VAL A 245 18.47 -13.60 -5.08
CA VAL A 245 17.51 -14.59 -4.58
C VAL A 245 18.21 -15.46 -3.55
N PRO A 246 17.72 -15.54 -2.29
CA PRO A 246 18.32 -16.41 -1.28
C PRO A 246 18.22 -17.88 -1.67
N ASP A 247 19.23 -18.68 -1.37
CA ASP A 247 19.25 -20.11 -1.74
C ASP A 247 18.08 -20.89 -1.13
N PHE A 248 17.65 -20.52 0.10
CA PHE A 248 16.48 -21.13 0.73
C PHE A 248 15.15 -20.75 0.08
N ILE A 249 15.12 -19.78 -0.84
CA ILE A 249 13.93 -19.47 -1.65
C ILE A 249 13.96 -20.20 -3.00
N LYS A 250 15.15 -20.45 -3.54
CA LYS A 250 15.32 -21.15 -4.82
C LYS A 250 14.77 -22.58 -4.75
N GLY A 251 14.40 -23.11 -5.91
CA GLY A 251 13.87 -24.46 -6.06
C GLY A 251 12.38 -24.49 -6.35
N LYS A 252 11.76 -25.65 -6.10
CA LYS A 252 10.38 -25.95 -6.46
C LYS A 252 9.42 -25.60 -5.33
N TRP A 253 8.30 -24.99 -5.72
CA TRP A 253 7.19 -24.58 -4.88
C TRP A 253 5.92 -25.20 -5.45
N THR A 254 5.24 -26.02 -4.67
CA THR A 254 4.03 -26.70 -5.14
C THR A 254 2.81 -26.00 -4.57
N HIS A 255 1.83 -25.75 -5.42
CA HIS A 255 0.53 -25.26 -4.99
C HIS A 255 -0.14 -26.30 -4.09
N TRP A 256 -0.96 -25.84 -3.14
CA TRP A 256 -1.59 -26.72 -2.16
C TRP A 256 -2.49 -27.81 -2.78
N ASP A 257 -3.00 -27.61 -4.00
CA ASP A 257 -3.78 -28.62 -4.74
C ASP A 257 -2.93 -29.63 -5.55
N GLY A 258 -1.60 -29.44 -5.60
CA GLY A 258 -0.66 -30.32 -6.29
C GLY A 258 -0.63 -30.20 -7.83
N VAL A 259 -1.46 -29.33 -8.42
CA VAL A 259 -1.60 -29.23 -9.89
C VAL A 259 -0.66 -28.17 -10.48
N LYS A 260 -0.25 -27.18 -9.69
CA LYS A 260 0.63 -26.09 -10.13
C LYS A 260 1.97 -26.12 -9.41
N GLU A 261 3.04 -25.84 -10.15
CA GLU A 261 4.40 -25.76 -9.60
C GLU A 261 5.05 -24.44 -10.04
N ILE A 262 5.71 -23.76 -9.10
CA ILE A 262 6.59 -22.63 -9.39
C ILE A 262 8.03 -23.07 -9.13
N THR A 263 8.92 -22.86 -10.09
CA THR A 263 10.36 -23.02 -9.87
C THR A 263 11.03 -21.65 -9.84
N ILE A 264 11.78 -21.37 -8.78
CA ILE A 264 12.52 -20.12 -8.60
C ILE A 264 14.02 -20.39 -8.79
N THR A 265 14.67 -19.59 -9.64
CA THR A 265 16.12 -19.57 -9.81
C THR A 265 16.68 -18.19 -9.44
N ASP A 266 17.96 -17.94 -9.69
CA ASP A 266 18.56 -16.61 -9.51
C ASP A 266 17.90 -15.53 -10.38
N ASP A 267 17.46 -15.91 -11.58
CA ASP A 267 17.02 -14.96 -12.61
C ASP A 267 15.57 -15.12 -13.04
N TYR A 268 14.90 -16.22 -12.69
CA TYR A 268 13.59 -16.56 -13.24
C TYR A 268 12.63 -17.19 -12.22
N PHE A 269 11.35 -16.89 -12.43
CA PHE A 269 10.19 -17.63 -11.92
C PHE A 269 9.56 -18.39 -13.09
N TYR A 270 9.59 -19.71 -13.03
CA TYR A 270 8.89 -20.57 -13.97
C TYR A 270 7.57 -20.98 -13.36
N ASN A 271 6.46 -20.55 -13.96
CA ASN A 271 5.14 -21.05 -13.58
C ASN A 271 4.80 -22.24 -14.48
N ASN A 272 4.72 -23.42 -13.90
CA ASN A 272 4.46 -24.69 -14.55
C ASN A 272 3.05 -25.15 -14.16
N ASP A 273 2.05 -24.77 -14.96
CA ASP A 273 0.68 -25.24 -14.76
C ASP A 273 0.50 -26.59 -15.46
N LYS A 274 0.18 -27.63 -14.67
CA LYS A 274 -0.30 -28.90 -15.23
C LYS A 274 -1.78 -28.78 -15.54
N ASP A 275 -2.22 -29.52 -16.52
CA ASP A 275 -3.64 -29.76 -16.72
C ASP A 275 -4.20 -30.86 -15.84
N TYR A 276 -5.51 -31.08 -15.96
CA TYR A 276 -6.22 -32.14 -15.24
C TYR A 276 -5.69 -33.56 -15.52
N HIS A 277 -4.86 -33.74 -16.56
CA HIS A 277 -4.23 -35.02 -16.90
C HIS A 277 -2.73 -35.09 -16.53
N GLY A 278 -2.20 -34.07 -15.84
CA GLY A 278 -0.82 -34.03 -15.40
C GLY A 278 0.19 -33.61 -16.47
N ALA A 279 -0.25 -33.21 -17.67
CA ALA A 279 0.61 -32.68 -18.72
C ALA A 279 0.80 -31.16 -18.53
N TYR A 280 2.03 -30.66 -18.69
CA TYR A 280 2.29 -29.21 -18.64
C TYR A 280 1.65 -28.54 -19.85
N ARG A 281 0.71 -27.62 -19.62
CA ARG A 281 0.06 -26.86 -20.71
C ARG A 281 0.94 -25.72 -21.18
N GLU A 282 1.47 -24.95 -20.24
CA GLU A 282 2.35 -23.82 -20.51
C GLU A 282 3.36 -23.65 -19.36
N THR A 283 4.63 -23.46 -19.72
CA THR A 283 5.64 -22.97 -18.79
C THR A 283 5.85 -21.49 -19.03
N ILE A 284 5.29 -20.65 -18.16
CA ILE A 284 5.50 -19.20 -18.24
C ILE A 284 6.81 -18.86 -17.55
N LYS A 285 7.80 -18.45 -18.35
CA LYS A 285 9.10 -17.99 -17.87
C LYS A 285 9.05 -16.49 -17.59
N ASN A 286 8.99 -16.12 -16.32
CA ASN A 286 9.03 -14.74 -15.85
C ASN A 286 10.45 -14.39 -15.39
N LYS A 287 11.04 -13.31 -15.90
CA LYS A 287 12.35 -12.82 -15.45
C LYS A 287 12.21 -12.11 -14.10
N ILE A 288 13.12 -12.35 -13.16
CA ILE A 288 13.20 -11.61 -11.90
C ILE A 288 13.88 -10.27 -12.19
N ASP A 289 13.06 -9.23 -12.34
CA ASP A 289 13.57 -7.88 -12.56
C ASP A 289 14.08 -7.25 -11.26
N TRP A 290 13.37 -7.48 -10.15
CA TRP A 290 13.77 -6.97 -8.84
C TRP A 290 13.41 -7.93 -7.71
N ILE A 291 14.24 -7.93 -6.66
CA ILE A 291 13.94 -8.60 -5.40
C ILE A 291 14.35 -7.70 -4.23
N ALA A 292 13.48 -7.65 -3.23
CA ALA A 292 13.71 -6.98 -1.96
C ALA A 292 13.13 -7.83 -0.83
N SER A 293 13.59 -7.60 0.40
CA SER A 293 13.11 -8.30 1.59
C SER A 293 12.99 -7.36 2.76
N SER A 294 12.12 -7.70 3.71
CA SER A 294 11.99 -6.98 4.97
C SER A 294 13.23 -7.23 5.81
N ASP A 295 13.50 -6.35 6.76
CA ASP A 295 14.71 -6.44 7.58
C ASP A 295 14.81 -7.77 8.34
N ASN A 296 13.68 -8.24 8.85
CA ASN A 296 13.55 -9.53 9.53
C ASN A 296 13.47 -10.73 8.58
N LYS A 297 13.52 -10.50 7.25
CA LYS A 297 13.41 -11.54 6.20
C LYS A 297 12.14 -12.38 6.29
N GLU A 298 11.07 -11.84 6.87
CA GLU A 298 9.76 -12.50 6.90
C GLU A 298 9.01 -12.33 5.58
N ILE A 299 9.30 -11.27 4.82
CA ILE A 299 8.63 -11.00 3.54
C ILE A 299 9.69 -10.76 2.47
N PHE A 300 9.49 -11.39 1.32
CA PHE A 300 10.24 -11.15 0.09
C PHE A 300 9.29 -10.67 -0.99
N TRP A 301 9.67 -9.61 -1.69
CA TRP A 301 8.98 -9.03 -2.81
C TRP A 301 9.74 -9.36 -4.10
N PHE A 302 9.03 -9.89 -5.08
CA PHE A 302 9.56 -10.15 -6.41
C PHE A 302 8.82 -9.28 -7.41
N VAL A 303 9.57 -8.49 -8.17
CA VAL A 303 9.07 -7.84 -9.38
C VAL A 303 9.50 -8.71 -10.54
N LEU A 304 8.51 -9.24 -11.24
CA LEU A 304 8.69 -10.17 -12.35
C LEU A 304 8.36 -9.44 -13.65
N TYR A 305 9.13 -9.71 -14.70
CA TYR A 305 8.92 -9.20 -16.04
C TYR A 305 8.59 -10.34 -17.01
N HIS A 306 7.55 -10.16 -17.81
CA HIS A 306 7.18 -11.10 -18.87
C HIS A 306 6.51 -10.33 -20.02
N GLN A 307 7.08 -10.43 -21.23
CA GLN A 307 6.49 -9.91 -22.47
C GLN A 307 6.01 -8.45 -22.43
N GLY A 308 6.74 -7.56 -21.75
CA GLY A 308 6.40 -6.14 -21.66
C GLY A 308 5.63 -5.76 -20.40
N ASP A 309 5.13 -6.76 -19.65
CA ASP A 309 4.37 -6.55 -18.43
C ASP A 309 5.18 -6.89 -17.17
N TYR A 310 4.94 -6.11 -16.12
CA TYR A 310 5.48 -6.35 -14.80
C TYR A 310 4.41 -6.88 -13.84
N ASN A 311 4.79 -7.85 -13.02
CA ASN A 311 3.95 -8.46 -11.99
C ASN A 311 4.67 -8.47 -10.64
N ILE A 312 3.91 -8.56 -9.54
CA ILE A 312 4.46 -8.67 -8.18
C ILE A 312 4.06 -10.00 -7.56
N TYR A 313 5.04 -10.69 -6.97
CA TYR A 313 4.83 -11.86 -6.12
C TYR A 313 5.39 -11.61 -4.73
N PHE A 314 4.82 -12.30 -3.74
CA PHE A 314 5.28 -12.23 -2.37
C PHE A 314 5.59 -13.63 -1.85
N ILE A 315 6.66 -13.74 -1.07
CA ILE A 315 6.88 -14.88 -0.20
C ILE A 315 6.83 -14.36 1.23
N LYS A 316 6.01 -14.98 2.07
CA LYS A 316 5.78 -14.56 3.45
C LYS A 316 6.05 -15.71 4.40
N LYS A 317 6.66 -15.43 5.53
CA LYS A 317 6.81 -16.37 6.63
C LYS A 317 5.50 -16.41 7.44
N ILE A 318 4.89 -17.58 7.55
CA ILE A 318 3.65 -17.86 8.27
C ILE A 318 3.89 -19.11 9.10
N ASN A 319 3.76 -19.03 10.44
CA ASN A 319 4.00 -20.15 11.36
C ASN A 319 5.34 -20.87 11.11
N ASP A 320 6.41 -20.09 10.97
CA ASP A 320 7.77 -20.56 10.64
C ASP A 320 8.01 -21.15 9.25
N GLU A 321 6.97 -21.25 8.42
CA GLU A 321 7.08 -21.72 7.03
C GLU A 321 6.99 -20.56 6.04
N TYR A 322 7.75 -20.61 4.96
CA TYR A 322 7.59 -19.65 3.88
C TYR A 322 6.48 -20.11 2.92
N VAL A 323 5.56 -19.20 2.63
CA VAL A 323 4.45 -19.38 1.70
C VAL A 323 4.56 -18.37 0.58
N LEU A 324 4.57 -18.84 -0.65
CA LEU A 324 4.51 -17.99 -1.83
C LEU A 324 3.04 -17.73 -2.20
N GLN A 325 2.72 -16.46 -2.44
CA GLN A 325 1.39 -16.01 -2.80
C GLN A 325 1.45 -15.05 -4.01
N PRO A 326 0.70 -15.33 -5.10
CA PRO A 326 0.48 -14.37 -6.16
C PRO A 326 -0.30 -13.16 -5.65
N ARG A 327 0.01 -11.98 -6.19
CA ARG A 327 -0.78 -10.79 -5.89
C ARG A 327 -2.25 -10.96 -6.34
N GLY A 328 -3.18 -10.70 -5.44
CA GLY A 328 -4.63 -10.73 -5.73
C GLY A 328 -5.29 -12.10 -5.55
N PHE A 329 -4.52 -13.16 -5.29
CA PHE A 329 -5.01 -14.51 -5.10
C PHE A 329 -4.55 -15.06 -3.73
N ALA A 330 -5.16 -14.58 -2.65
CA ALA A 330 -4.75 -14.93 -1.29
C ALA A 330 -4.86 -16.44 -0.98
N ASP A 331 -5.77 -17.12 -1.68
CA ASP A 331 -6.01 -18.56 -1.54
C ASP A 331 -5.03 -19.41 -2.35
N ALA A 332 -4.31 -18.81 -3.31
CA ALA A 332 -3.26 -19.49 -4.04
C ALA A 332 -1.98 -19.49 -3.19
N LYS A 333 -1.77 -20.60 -2.48
CA LYS A 333 -0.61 -20.80 -1.60
C LYS A 333 0.29 -21.88 -2.19
N TYR A 334 1.57 -21.58 -2.30
CA TYR A 334 2.58 -22.55 -2.67
C TYR A 334 3.53 -22.77 -1.50
N ILE A 335 3.80 -24.04 -1.23
CA ILE A 335 4.71 -24.49 -0.18
C ILE A 335 5.97 -25.04 -0.86
N LYS A 336 7.12 -24.80 -0.25
CA LYS A 336 8.38 -25.28 -0.76
C LYS A 336 8.50 -26.80 -0.55
N ASN A 337 8.89 -27.53 -1.59
CA ASN A 337 9.17 -28.97 -1.49
C ASN A 337 10.53 -29.25 -0.86
#